data_AF-A0A1H0ACN7-F1
#
_entry.id   AF-A0A1H0ACN7-F1
#
_cell.length_a   1.000
_cell.length_b   1.000
_cell.length_c   1.000
_cell.angle_alpha   90.00
_cell.angle_beta   90.00
_cell.angle_gamma   90.00
#
_symmetry.space_group_name_H-M   'P 1'
#
loop_
_entity.id
_entity.type
_entity.pdbx_description
1 polymer ?
#
loop_
_entity_poly.entity_id
_entity_poly.type
_entity_poly.pdbx_seq_one_letter_code
_entity_poly.pdbx_strand_id
1 'polypeptide(L)'
;MKEIWDQVQPQVATVAVAVVGILATIVLSMLALLQKRVKLWIDSKTSLAERELIHKIATEAYAFAEKEFNSLGGHTKLSEAYNYASKMLDKAGIQVAPEEIKSAIEKAVLDYKKAS
;
A
#
# COMPACT_ATOMS: atom_id res chain seq x y z
N MET A 1 -59.81 -24.25 16.02
CA MET A 1 -58.38 -23.98 16.29
C MET A 1 -57.45 -24.39 15.14
N LYS A 2 -57.62 -25.55 14.49
CA LYS A 2 -56.80 -25.94 13.31
C LYS A 2 -56.94 -24.99 12.11
N GLU A 3 -58.15 -24.56 11.75
CA GLU A 3 -58.34 -23.66 10.60
C GLU A 3 -57.68 -22.27 10.76
N ILE A 4 -57.62 -21.73 11.98
CA ILE A 4 -56.96 -20.44 12.27
C ILE A 4 -55.44 -20.59 12.16
N TRP A 5 -54.89 -21.76 12.53
CA TRP A 5 -53.45 -22.01 12.46
C TRP A 5 -52.95 -22.15 11.02
N ASP A 6 -53.69 -22.88 10.17
CA ASP A 6 -53.35 -23.05 8.75
C ASP A 6 -53.44 -21.74 7.95
N GLN A 7 -54.31 -20.81 8.35
CA GLN A 7 -54.46 -19.51 7.69
C GLN A 7 -53.36 -18.49 8.07
N VAL A 8 -52.78 -18.62 9.27
CA VAL A 8 -51.78 -17.68 9.82
C VAL A 8 -50.34 -18.17 9.60
N GLN A 9 -50.14 -19.47 9.39
CA GLN A 9 -48.85 -20.09 9.11
C GLN A 9 -48.01 -19.41 8.00
N PRO A 10 -48.57 -19.03 6.81
CA PRO A 10 -47.77 -18.40 5.75
C PRO A 10 -47.28 -17.01 6.12
N GLN A 11 -48.03 -16.27 6.95
CA GLN A 11 -47.66 -14.93 7.41
C GLN A 11 -46.50 -15.02 8.42
N VAL A 12 -46.55 -15.98 9.34
CA VAL A 12 -45.46 -16.23 10.30
C VAL A 12 -44.18 -16.70 9.60
N ALA A 13 -44.30 -17.56 8.58
CA ALA A 13 -43.15 -18.01 7.79
C ALA A 13 -42.51 -16.85 7.01
N THR A 14 -43.31 -15.95 6.43
CA THR A 14 -42.82 -14.77 5.70
C THR A 14 -42.07 -13.82 6.63
N VAL A 15 -42.60 -13.59 7.84
CA VAL A 15 -41.94 -12.75 8.86
C VAL A 15 -40.63 -13.41 9.33
N ALA A 16 -40.63 -14.72 9.57
CA ALA A 16 -39.41 -15.43 9.97
C ALA A 16 -38.31 -15.34 8.90
N VAL A 17 -38.65 -15.52 7.63
CA VAL A 17 -37.71 -15.38 6.50
C VAL A 17 -37.21 -13.94 6.38
N ALA A 18 -38.07 -12.95 6.55
CA ALA A 18 -37.68 -11.54 6.53
C ALA A 18 -36.70 -11.20 7.66
N VAL A 19 -36.95 -11.70 8.87
CA VAL A 19 -36.03 -11.51 10.02
C VAL A 19 -34.67 -12.17 9.76
N VAL A 20 -34.66 -13.39 9.24
CA VAL A 20 -33.41 -14.08 8.86
C VAL A 20 -32.67 -13.31 7.76
N GLY A 21 -33.39 -12.75 6.78
CA GLY A 21 -32.81 -11.91 5.74
C GLY A 21 -32.18 -10.63 6.29
N ILE A 22 -32.83 -9.97 7.24
CA ILE A 22 -32.27 -8.79 7.92
C ILE A 22 -31.02 -9.17 8.73
N LEU A 23 -31.06 -10.27 9.47
CA LEU A 23 -29.88 -10.74 10.22
C LEU A 23 -28.71 -11.09 9.29
N ALA A 24 -28.98 -11.78 8.18
CA ALA A 24 -27.97 -12.12 7.19
C ALA A 24 -27.34 -10.86 6.57
N THR A 25 -28.14 -9.85 6.22
CA THR A 25 -27.63 -8.58 5.68
C THR A 25 -26.79 -7.81 6.69
N ILE A 26 -27.14 -7.82 7.98
CA ILE A 26 -26.33 -7.21 9.04
C ILE A 26 -24.96 -7.90 9.14
N VAL A 27 -24.94 -9.25 9.17
CA VAL A 27 -23.69 -10.01 9.25
C VAL A 27 -22.81 -9.75 8.04
N LEU A 28 -23.38 -9.80 6.83
CA LEU A 28 -22.64 -9.51 5.60
C LEU A 28 -22.10 -8.08 5.56
N SER A 29 -22.89 -7.11 6.03
CA SER A 29 -22.45 -5.71 6.14
C SER A 29 -21.28 -5.55 7.11
N MET A 30 -21.32 -6.26 8.24
CA MET A 30 -20.23 -6.25 9.21
C MET A 30 -18.94 -6.84 8.64
N LEU A 31 -19.04 -7.95 7.91
CA LEU A 31 -17.91 -8.56 7.20
C LEU A 31 -17.34 -7.62 6.13
N ALA A 32 -18.19 -6.94 5.35
CA ALA A 32 -17.75 -5.97 4.36
C ALA A 32 -16.99 -4.79 4.97
N LEU A 33 -17.46 -4.27 6.12
CA LEU A 33 -16.76 -3.21 6.86
C LEU A 33 -15.39 -3.67 7.39
N LEU A 34 -15.30 -4.89 7.91
CA LEU A 34 -14.04 -5.47 8.37
C LEU A 34 -13.04 -5.63 7.21
N GLN A 35 -13.48 -6.20 6.09
CA GLN A 35 -12.65 -6.34 4.88
C GLN A 35 -12.10 -4.98 4.42
N LYS A 36 -12.95 -3.94 4.39
CA LYS A 36 -12.54 -2.59 4.02
C LYS A 36 -11.46 -2.04 4.96
N ARG A 37 -11.63 -2.19 6.29
CA ARG A 37 -10.64 -1.73 7.26
C ARG A 37 -9.32 -2.48 7.17
N VAL A 38 -9.36 -3.80 7.00
CA VAL A 38 -8.16 -4.62 6.84
C VAL A 38 -7.40 -4.20 5.58
N LYS A 39 -8.10 -4.03 4.45
CA LYS A 39 -7.47 -3.56 3.21
C LYS A 39 -6.81 -2.20 3.38
N LEU A 40 -7.52 -1.22 3.94
CA LEU A 40 -6.95 0.11 4.20
C LEU A 40 -5.73 0.04 5.13
N TRP A 41 -5.78 -0.81 6.15
CA TRP A 41 -4.66 -0.98 7.07
C TRP A 41 -3.44 -1.59 6.37
N ILE A 42 -3.62 -2.68 5.62
CA ILE A 42 -2.55 -3.31 4.83
C ILE A 42 -1.98 -2.33 3.81
N ASP A 43 -2.83 -1.70 3.00
CA ASP A 43 -2.39 -0.75 1.96
C ASP A 43 -1.60 0.42 2.57
N SER A 44 -2.05 0.95 3.72
CA SER A 44 -1.33 2.03 4.42
C SER A 44 0.04 1.58 4.95
N LYS A 45 0.16 0.34 5.43
CA LYS A 45 1.41 -0.21 5.94
C LYS A 45 2.38 -0.53 4.82
N THR A 46 1.88 -1.11 3.73
CA THR A 46 2.66 -1.36 2.51
C THR A 46 3.19 -0.05 1.94
N SER A 47 2.36 0.99 1.81
CA SER A 47 2.78 2.30 1.29
C SER A 47 3.88 2.95 2.15
N LEU A 48 3.80 2.84 3.48
CA LEU A 48 4.86 3.34 4.36
C LEU A 48 6.17 2.55 4.18
N ALA A 49 6.10 1.23 4.10
CA ALA A 49 7.26 0.37 3.90
C ALA A 49 7.91 0.60 2.53
N GLU A 50 7.11 0.75 1.47
CA GLU A 50 7.57 1.10 0.12
C GLU A 50 8.31 2.45 0.14
N ARG A 51 7.72 3.47 0.79
CA ARG A 51 8.33 4.79 0.90
C ARG A 51 9.66 4.76 1.66
N GLU A 52 9.74 3.99 2.74
CA GLU A 52 10.98 3.80 3.49
C GLU A 52 12.05 3.10 2.64
N LEU A 53 11.67 2.04 1.92
CA LEU A 53 12.57 1.34 1.01
C LEU A 53 13.08 2.25 -0.11
N ILE A 54 12.23 3.11 -0.68
CA ILE A 54 12.64 4.10 -1.69
C ILE A 54 13.74 5.01 -1.14
N HIS A 55 13.54 5.57 0.06
CA HIS A 55 14.54 6.43 0.69
C HIS A 55 15.84 5.69 1.03
N LYS A 56 15.75 4.44 1.48
CA LYS A 56 16.90 3.61 1.78
C LYS A 56 17.70 3.30 0.52
N ILE A 57 17.04 2.82 -0.54
CA ILE A 57 17.66 2.51 -1.82
C ILE A 57 18.27 3.76 -2.45
N ALA A 58 17.62 4.93 -2.33
CA ALA A 58 18.17 6.19 -2.83
C ALA A 58 19.45 6.60 -2.08
N THR A 59 19.49 6.39 -0.77
CA THR A 59 20.70 6.63 0.04
C THR A 59 21.83 5.68 -0.35
N GLU A 60 21.52 4.39 -0.52
CA GLU A 60 22.47 3.39 -1.01
C GLU A 60 22.99 3.74 -2.41
N ALA A 61 22.10 4.17 -3.31
CA ALA A 61 22.44 4.57 -4.67
C ALA A 61 23.37 5.78 -4.70
N TYR A 62 23.10 6.78 -3.85
CA TYR A 62 23.99 7.93 -3.70
C TYR A 62 25.37 7.49 -3.17
N ALA A 63 25.41 6.69 -2.11
CA ALA A 63 26.67 6.21 -1.55
C ALA A 63 27.48 5.36 -2.55
N PHE A 64 26.80 4.50 -3.31
CA PHE A 64 27.40 3.73 -4.40
C PHE A 64 28.01 4.66 -5.45
N ALA A 65 27.25 5.64 -5.93
CA ALA A 65 27.73 6.56 -6.96
C ALA A 65 28.87 7.46 -6.47
N GLU A 66 28.80 7.93 -5.22
CA GLU A 66 29.83 8.77 -4.64
C GLU A 66 31.14 8.01 -4.44
N LYS A 67 31.08 6.73 -4.08
CA LYS A 67 32.25 5.89 -3.88
C LYS A 67 32.89 5.46 -5.20
N GLU A 68 32.10 4.91 -6.12
CA GLU A 68 32.61 4.25 -7.33
C GLU A 68 32.88 5.24 -8.48
N PHE A 69 32.23 6.41 -8.45
CA PHE A 69 32.39 7.45 -9.47
C PHE A 69 32.88 8.77 -8.86
N ASN A 70 33.65 8.73 -7.77
CA ASN A 70 34.11 9.92 -7.04
C ASN A 70 34.74 11.01 -7.92
N SER A 71 35.40 10.62 -9.02
CA SER A 71 36.12 11.48 -9.97
C SER A 71 35.24 12.05 -11.09
N LEU A 72 33.99 11.59 -11.20
CA LEU A 72 33.04 12.06 -12.21
C LEU A 72 32.21 13.26 -11.71
N GLY A 73 31.68 14.02 -12.66
CA GLY A 73 30.78 15.14 -12.39
C GLY A 73 29.45 14.69 -11.78
N GLY A 74 28.80 15.61 -11.06
CA GLY A 74 27.55 15.34 -10.35
C GLY A 74 26.41 14.84 -11.23
N HIS A 75 26.33 15.26 -12.49
CA HIS A 75 25.30 14.79 -13.42
C HIS A 75 25.46 13.30 -13.76
N THR A 76 26.69 12.85 -14.00
CA THR A 76 26.99 11.44 -14.28
C THR A 76 26.76 10.58 -13.03
N LYS A 77 27.21 11.05 -11.86
CA LYS A 77 26.93 10.38 -10.57
C LYS A 77 25.44 10.21 -10.33
N LEU A 78 24.63 11.24 -10.61
CA LEU A 78 23.17 11.18 -10.46
C LEU A 78 22.56 10.17 -11.43
N SER A 79 23.04 10.10 -12.67
CA SER A 79 22.58 9.11 -13.64
C SER A 79 22.88 7.68 -13.19
N GLU A 80 24.08 7.42 -12.65
CA GLU A 80 24.46 6.10 -12.14
C GLU A 80 23.69 5.72 -10.88
N ALA A 81 23.49 6.66 -9.95
CA ALA A 81 22.63 6.48 -8.80
C ALA A 81 21.18 6.17 -9.23
N TYR A 82 20.66 6.89 -10.22
CA TYR A 82 19.32 6.64 -10.77
C TYR A 82 19.19 5.23 -11.36
N ASN A 83 20.17 4.79 -12.15
CA ASN A 83 20.19 3.45 -12.74
C ASN A 83 20.22 2.36 -11.67
N TYR A 84 21.08 2.54 -10.64
CA TYR A 84 21.16 1.62 -9.51
C TYR A 84 19.83 1.55 -8.74
N ALA A 85 19.28 2.72 -8.36
CA ALA A 85 18.05 2.81 -7.60
C ALA A 85 16.87 2.19 -8.37
N SER A 86 16.74 2.50 -9.65
CA SER A 86 15.70 1.95 -10.53
C SER A 86 15.77 0.42 -10.58
N LYS A 87 16.97 -0.15 -10.74
CA LYS A 87 17.17 -1.61 -10.75
C LYS A 87 16.81 -2.26 -9.42
N MET A 88 17.11 -1.62 -8.30
CA MET A 88 16.82 -2.17 -6.97
C MET A 88 15.33 -2.06 -6.62
N LEU A 89 14.67 -0.97 -7.01
CA LEU A 89 13.22 -0.79 -6.86
C LEU A 89 12.43 -1.78 -7.72
N ASP A 90 12.86 -1.99 -8.96
CA ASP A 90 12.25 -2.97 -9.87
C ASP A 90 12.38 -4.40 -9.31
N LYS A 91 13.56 -4.76 -8.78
CA LYS A 91 13.75 -6.04 -8.06
C LYS A 91 12.87 -6.20 -6.82
N ALA A 92 12.54 -5.10 -6.16
CA ALA A 92 11.64 -5.09 -5.01
C ALA A 92 10.16 -5.11 -5.43
N GLY A 93 9.85 -5.07 -6.73
CA GLY A 93 8.49 -5.00 -7.25
C GLY A 93 7.81 -3.65 -7.03
N ILE A 94 8.58 -2.61 -6.68
CA ILE A 94 8.05 -1.28 -6.38
C ILE A 94 8.12 -0.43 -7.65
N GLN A 95 6.95 -0.07 -8.18
CA GLN A 95 6.87 0.86 -9.30
C GLN A 95 6.89 2.30 -8.77
N VAL A 96 7.87 3.07 -9.22
CA VAL A 96 8.11 4.45 -8.77
C VAL A 96 8.30 5.33 -9.99
N ALA A 97 7.75 6.55 -9.96
CA ALA A 97 7.95 7.47 -11.06
C ALA A 97 9.43 7.89 -11.17
N PRO A 98 9.98 8.08 -12.38
CA PRO A 98 11.36 8.53 -12.56
C PRO A 98 11.71 9.80 -11.75
N GLU A 99 10.78 10.73 -11.65
CA GLU A 99 10.92 11.98 -10.91
C GLU A 99 11.04 11.75 -9.40
N GLU A 100 10.32 10.76 -8.86
CA GLU A 100 10.36 10.42 -7.44
C GLU A 100 11.69 9.75 -7.06
N ILE A 101 12.22 8.89 -7.93
CA ILE A 101 13.55 8.28 -7.75
C ILE A 101 14.62 9.38 -7.70
N LYS A 102 14.60 10.30 -8.68
CA LYS A 102 15.54 11.44 -8.71
C LYS A 102 15.41 12.31 -7.45
N SER A 103 14.19 12.65 -7.07
CA SER A 103 13.92 13.45 -5.86
C SER A 103 14.42 12.76 -4.60
N ALA A 104 14.26 11.44 -4.49
CA ALA A 104 14.75 10.67 -3.34
C ALA A 104 16.29 10.66 -3.27
N ILE A 105 16.97 10.56 -4.42
CA ILE A 105 18.43 10.62 -4.51
C ILE A 105 18.93 12.02 -4.16
N GLU A 106 18.33 13.08 -4.72
CA GLU A 106 18.68 14.46 -4.40
C GLU A 106 18.48 14.77 -2.91
N LYS A 107 17.41 14.25 -2.31
CA LYS A 107 17.20 14.34 -0.87
C LYS A 107 18.35 13.66 -0.11
N ALA A 108 18.76 12.45 -0.51
CA ALA A 108 19.90 11.77 0.13
C ALA A 108 21.21 12.57 0.02
N VAL A 109 21.45 13.24 -1.11
CA VAL A 109 22.60 14.16 -1.28
C VAL A 109 22.51 15.32 -0.28
N LEU A 110 21.34 15.95 -0.16
CA LEU A 110 21.13 17.07 0.76
C LEU A 110 21.29 16.65 2.22
N ASP A 111 20.79 15.47 2.58
CA ASP A 111 20.88 14.95 3.93
C ASP A 111 22.33 14.57 4.28
N TYR A 112 23.08 14.00 3.34
CA TYR A 112 24.52 13.77 3.48
C TYR A 112 25.28 15.09 3.71
N LYS A 113 25.02 16.12 2.88
CA LYS A 113 25.65 17.44 3.01
C LYS A 113 25.36 18.15 4.32
N LYS A 114 24.23 17.87 4.96
CA LYS A 114 23.88 18.44 6.28
C LYS A 114 24.56 17.71 7.43
N ALA A 115 24.93 16.44 7.23
CA ALA A 115 25.56 15.59 8.23
C ALA A 115 27.10 15.66 8.22
N SER A 116 27.70 16.16 7.13
CA SER A 116 29.13 16.43 6.94
C SER A 116 29.49 17.87 7.28
#